data_AF-A0A2H9MW51-F1
#
_entry.id   AF-A0A2H9MW51-F1
#
_cell.length_a   1.000
_cell.length_b   1.000
_cell.length_c   1.000
_cell.angle_alpha   90.00
_cell.angle_beta   90.00
_cell.angle_gamma   90.00
#
_symmetry.space_group_name_H-M   'P 1'
#
loop_
_entity.id
_entity.type
_entity.pdbx_description
1 polymer ?
#
loop_
_entity_poly.entity_id
_entity_poly.type
_entity_poly.pdbx_seq_one_letter_code
_entity_poly.pdbx_strand_id
1 'polypeptide(L)'
;MNKLNALFSTACTEITQNLLIIEEPTKKQVKAEIKKICAKYALERIPRNHEILSTVKDADFFKLQKVLLKKPIKTASGVSIIALMPKPYACPHGRC
;
A
#
# COMPACT_ATOMS: atom_id res chain seq x y z
N MET A 1 17.45 -4.92 -17.72
CA MET A 1 16.22 -4.20 -17.31
C MET A 1 15.04 -5.17 -17.43
N ASN A 2 14.46 -5.57 -16.30
CA ASN A 2 13.60 -6.75 -16.19
C ASN A 2 12.22 -6.53 -16.82
N LYS A 3 11.93 -7.20 -17.94
CA LYS A 3 10.61 -7.22 -18.62
C LYS A 3 9.44 -7.47 -17.67
N LEU A 4 9.66 -8.28 -16.63
CA LEU A 4 8.69 -8.60 -15.58
C LEU A 4 8.21 -7.37 -14.81
N ASN A 5 9.08 -6.40 -14.54
CA ASN A 5 8.71 -5.19 -13.80
C ASN A 5 7.86 -4.24 -14.65
N ALA A 6 8.09 -4.20 -15.97
CA ALA A 6 7.30 -3.39 -16.88
C ALA A 6 5.86 -3.93 -16.98
N LEU A 7 5.69 -5.24 -17.19
CA LEU A 7 4.37 -5.89 -17.22
C LEU A 7 3.61 -5.71 -15.90
N PHE A 8 4.31 -5.85 -14.77
CA PHE A 8 3.73 -5.64 -13.45
C PHE A 8 3.23 -4.21 -13.25
N SER A 9 4.02 -3.21 -13.67
CA SER A 9 3.62 -1.80 -13.61
C SER A 9 2.40 -1.53 -14.48
N THR A 10 2.37 -2.03 -15.72
CA THR A 10 1.24 -1.87 -16.63
C THR A 10 -0.03 -2.51 -16.07
N ALA A 11 0.09 -3.71 -15.50
CA ALA A 11 -1.04 -4.38 -14.86
C ALA A 11 -1.58 -3.59 -13.66
N CYS A 12 -0.71 -3.00 -12.83
CA CYS A 12 -1.14 -2.14 -11.71
C CYS A 12 -1.88 -0.89 -12.21
N THR A 13 -1.38 -0.25 -13.27
CA THR A 13 -2.06 0.90 -13.89
C THR A 13 -3.43 0.53 -14.45
N GLU A 14 -3.56 -0.63 -15.13
CA GLU A 14 -4.85 -1.09 -15.65
C GLU A 14 -5.84 -1.40 -14.52
N ILE A 15 -5.39 -2.03 -13.43
CA ILE A 15 -6.21 -2.25 -12.24
C ILE A 15 -6.72 -0.90 -11.70
N THR A 16 -5.83 0.09 -11.55
CA THR A 16 -6.21 1.43 -11.09
C THR A 16 -7.30 2.05 -11.98
N GLN A 17 -7.11 2.01 -13.30
CA GLN A 17 -8.06 2.59 -14.25
C GLN A 17 -9.43 1.92 -14.18
N ASN A 18 -9.48 0.57 -14.16
CA ASN A 18 -10.75 -0.16 -14.08
C ASN A 18 -11.48 0.10 -12.77
N LEU A 19 -10.74 0.25 -11.67
CA LEU A 19 -11.34 0.56 -10.37
C LEU A 19 -11.86 2.01 -10.26
N LEU A 20 -11.31 2.95 -11.04
CA LEU A 20 -11.76 4.35 -11.04
C LEU A 20 -13.05 4.59 -11.84
N ILE A 21 -13.37 3.69 -12.77
CA ILE A 21 -14.64 3.72 -13.54
C ILE A 21 -15.83 3.40 -12.61
N ILE A 22 -15.59 2.64 -11.54
CA ILE A 22 -16.62 2.24 -10.59
C ILE A 22 -16.71 3.34 -9.52
N GLU A 23 -17.89 3.96 -9.36
CA GLU A 23 -18.09 5.04 -8.36
C GLU A 23 -17.83 4.56 -6.92
N GLU A 24 -18.33 3.36 -6.57
CA GLU A 24 -18.15 2.76 -5.24
C GLU A 24 -17.73 1.28 -5.34
N PRO A 25 -16.43 0.98 -5.53
CA PRO A 25 -15.97 -0.39 -5.66
C PRO A 25 -16.05 -1.12 -4.32
N THR A 26 -16.76 -2.25 -4.29
CA THR A 26 -16.82 -3.14 -3.12
C THR A 26 -15.55 -4.00 -3.05
N LYS A 27 -15.11 -4.38 -1.84
CA LYS A 27 -13.94 -5.28 -1.64
C LYS A 27 -13.99 -6.57 -2.48
N LYS A 28 -15.19 -7.12 -2.71
CA LYS A 28 -15.39 -8.32 -3.55
C LYS A 28 -15.12 -8.02 -5.03
N GLN A 29 -15.61 -6.88 -5.53
CA GLN A 29 -15.37 -6.43 -6.91
C GLN A 29 -13.89 -6.14 -7.13
N VAL A 30 -13.24 -5.46 -6.19
CA VAL A 30 -11.79 -5.20 -6.26
C VAL A 30 -10.99 -6.48 -6.36
N LYS A 31 -11.27 -7.48 -5.52
CA LYS A 31 -10.58 -8.79 -5.59
C LYS A 31 -10.83 -9.51 -6.90
N ALA A 32 -12.06 -9.45 -7.43
CA ALA A 32 -12.40 -10.07 -8.70
C ALA A 32 -11.64 -9.41 -9.86
N GLU A 33 -11.56 -8.08 -9.87
CA GLU A 33 -10.86 -7.31 -10.90
C GLU A 33 -9.35 -7.56 -10.85
N ILE A 34 -8.74 -7.52 -9.65
CA ILE A 34 -7.33 -7.87 -9.48
C ILE A 34 -7.06 -9.28 -10.01
N LYS A 35 -7.90 -10.27 -9.67
CA LYS A 35 -7.72 -11.66 -10.14
C LYS A 35 -7.83 -11.75 -11.66
N LYS A 36 -8.77 -11.03 -12.27
CA LYS A 36 -8.97 -10.98 -13.72
C LYS A 36 -7.74 -10.41 -14.43
N ILE A 37 -7.19 -9.30 -13.93
CA ILE A 37 -5.99 -8.68 -14.51
C ILE A 37 -4.74 -9.53 -14.26
N CYS A 38 -4.58 -10.13 -13.08
CA CYS A 38 -3.49 -11.07 -12.82
C CYS A 38 -3.49 -12.24 -13.81
N ALA A 39 -4.68 -12.79 -14.13
CA ALA A 39 -4.82 -13.85 -15.12
C ALA A 39 -4.51 -13.35 -16.55
N LYS A 40 -4.97 -12.15 -16.91
CA LYS A 40 -4.71 -11.52 -18.22
C LYS A 40 -3.22 -11.31 -18.50
N TYR A 41 -2.47 -10.88 -17.49
CA TYR A 41 -1.03 -10.58 -17.61
C TYR A 41 -0.13 -11.74 -17.18
N ALA A 42 -0.69 -12.90 -16.82
CA ALA A 42 0.02 -14.05 -16.27
C ALA A 42 1.01 -13.65 -15.16
N LEU A 43 0.56 -12.79 -14.24
CA LEU A 43 1.41 -12.30 -13.16
C LEU A 43 1.82 -13.44 -12.24
N GLU A 44 3.12 -13.54 -11.96
CA GLU A 44 3.68 -14.53 -11.02
C GLU A 44 3.13 -14.37 -9.60
N ARG A 45 2.73 -13.14 -9.23
CA ARG A 45 2.14 -12.84 -7.94
C ARG A 45 1.02 -11.82 -8.05
N ILE A 46 0.11 -11.87 -7.09
CA ILE A 46 -0.93 -10.86 -6.93
C ILE A 46 -0.29 -9.59 -6.35
N PRO A 47 -0.50 -8.41 -6.97
CA PRO A 47 -0.01 -7.15 -6.44
C PRO A 47 -0.67 -6.84 -5.09
N ARG A 48 0.11 -6.33 -4.15
CA ARG A 48 -0.37 -5.87 -2.84
C ARG A 48 -1.12 -4.56 -3.03
N ASN A 49 -2.08 -4.30 -2.15
CA ASN A 49 -2.90 -3.08 -2.24
C ASN A 49 -2.07 -1.78 -2.25
N HIS A 50 -0.94 -1.72 -1.53
CA HIS A 50 -0.06 -0.55 -1.56
C HIS A 50 0.71 -0.41 -2.89
N GLU A 51 1.00 -1.51 -3.57
CA GLU A 51 1.66 -1.49 -4.89
C GLU A 51 0.70 -0.92 -5.93
N ILE A 52 -0.58 -1.31 -5.88
CA ILE A 52 -1.64 -0.73 -6.72
C ILE A 52 -1.88 0.74 -6.36
N LEU A 53 -1.86 1.10 -5.09
CA LEU A 53 -2.03 2.50 -4.65
C LEU A 53 -0.86 3.40 -5.09
N SER A 54 0.35 2.85 -5.20
CA SER A 54 1.52 3.61 -5.63
C SER A 54 1.45 4.08 -7.09
N THR A 55 0.57 3.49 -7.91
CA THR A 55 0.36 3.88 -9.32
C THR A 55 -0.79 4.87 -9.51
N VAL A 56 -1.45 5.28 -8.44
CA VAL A 56 -2.61 6.18 -8.48
C VAL A 56 -2.16 7.64 -8.48
N LYS A 57 -2.82 8.49 -9.27
CA LYS A 57 -2.61 9.95 -9.23
C LYS A 57 -3.24 10.56 -7.97
N ASP A 58 -2.67 11.64 -7.44
CA ASP A 58 -3.08 12.21 -6.15
C ASP A 58 -4.59 12.51 -6.03
N ALA A 59 -5.23 12.98 -7.11
CA ALA A 59 -6.66 13.29 -7.14
C ALA A 59 -7.57 12.06 -6.91
N ASP A 60 -7.12 10.89 -7.36
CA ASP A 60 -7.88 9.63 -7.35
C ASP A 60 -7.52 8.75 -6.15
N PHE A 61 -6.45 9.10 -5.43
CA PHE A 61 -5.94 8.36 -4.29
C PHE A 61 -7.00 8.18 -3.19
N PHE A 62 -7.76 9.23 -2.87
CA PHE A 62 -8.78 9.19 -1.82
C PHE A 62 -9.92 8.21 -2.10
N LYS A 63 -10.31 8.03 -3.37
CA LYS A 63 -11.35 7.08 -3.76
C LYS A 63 -10.90 5.64 -3.51
N LEU A 64 -9.70 5.31 -4.03
CA LEU A 64 -9.17 3.96 -3.94
C LEU A 64 -8.64 3.62 -2.54
N GLN A 65 -8.17 4.60 -1.77
CA GLN A 65 -7.73 4.42 -0.40
C GLN A 65 -8.80 3.77 0.47
N LYS A 66 -10.08 4.17 0.35
CA LYS A 66 -11.17 3.63 1.18
C LYS A 66 -11.36 2.11 1.04
N VAL A 67 -10.99 1.56 -0.11
CA VAL A 67 -11.25 0.16 -0.46
C VAL A 67 -9.96 -0.67 -0.42
N LEU A 68 -8.85 -0.09 -0.85
CA LEU A 68 -7.54 -0.74 -0.91
C LEU A 68 -6.78 -0.68 0.42
N LEU A 69 -6.90 0.40 1.21
CA LEU A 69 -6.24 0.41 2.52
C LEU A 69 -7.08 -0.38 3.54
N LYS A 70 -6.38 -1.28 4.23
CA LYS A 70 -6.94 -1.89 5.43
C LYS A 70 -7.05 -0.78 6.47
N LYS A 71 -8.16 -0.77 7.22
CA LYS A 71 -8.36 0.17 8.34
C LYS A 71 -7.07 0.16 9.18
N PRO A 72 -6.46 1.31 9.46
CA PRO A 72 -5.23 1.34 10.24
C PRO A 72 -5.49 0.59 11.54
N ILE A 73 -4.69 -0.44 11.80
CA ILE A 73 -4.74 -1.09 13.08
C ILE A 73 -4.19 -0.08 14.09
N LYS A 74 -4.89 0.11 15.22
CA LYS A 74 -4.18 0.55 16.43
C LYS A 74 -3.08 -0.49 16.62
N THR A 75 -1.85 -0.06 16.92
CA THR A 75 -0.62 -0.87 17.03
C THR A 75 -0.88 -2.35 17.35
N ALA A 76 -0.17 -3.29 16.72
CA ALA A 76 -0.49 -4.72 16.80
C ALA A 76 -0.65 -5.26 18.25
N SER A 77 0.02 -4.64 19.22
CA SER A 77 -0.05 -4.94 20.66
C SER A 77 -0.99 -4.03 21.48
N GLY A 78 -1.60 -3.01 20.86
CA GLY A 78 -2.31 -1.92 21.54
C GLY A 78 -1.39 -0.90 22.21
N VAL A 79 -0.08 -1.10 22.17
CA VAL A 79 0.92 -0.25 22.84
C VAL A 79 1.51 0.74 21.83
N SER A 80 1.58 2.02 22.21
CA SER A 80 2.30 3.05 21.44
C SER A 80 3.61 3.38 22.14
N ILE A 81 4.73 3.03 21.52
CA ILE A 81 6.07 3.29 22.07
C ILE A 81 6.45 4.74 21.76
N ILE A 82 6.71 5.53 22.80
CA ILE A 82 7.23 6.89 22.68
C ILE A 82 8.55 6.95 23.43
N ALA A 83 9.64 7.18 22.71
CA ALA A 83 10.96 7.42 23.30
C ALA A 83 11.21 8.92 23.36
N LEU A 84 11.63 9.39 24.53
CA LEU A 84 12.05 10.77 24.77
C LEU A 84 13.47 10.74 25.30
N MET A 85 14.30 11.67 24.84
CA MET A 85 15.62 11.89 25.42
C MET A 85 15.59 13.24 26.14
N PRO A 86 15.94 13.28 27.44
CA PRO A 86 16.14 14.55 28.13
C PRO A 86 17.38 15.26 27.57
N LYS A 87 17.54 16.54 27.91
CA LYS A 87 18.75 17.30 27.59
C LYS A 87 19.98 16.49 28.03
N PRO A 88 21.01 16.33 27.17
CA PRO A 88 22.20 15.59 27.53
C PRO A 88 22.95 16.30 28.67
N TYR A 89 23.35 15.55 29.68
CA TYR A 89 24.20 16.01 30.78
C TYR A 89 25.43 15.12 30.88
N ALA A 90 26.54 15.72 31.34
CA ALA A 90 27.76 14.98 31.59
C ALA A 90 27.54 13.95 32.71
N CYS A 91 28.08 12.75 32.51
CA CYS A 91 28.00 11.68 33.49
C CYS A 91 28.94 11.98 34.68
N PRO A 92 28.51 11.83 35.95
CA PRO A 92 29.32 12.21 37.11
C PRO A 92 30.64 11.43 37.24
N HIS A 93 30.74 10.24 36.65
CA HIS A 93 31.95 9.43 36.64
C HIS A 93 32.77 9.55 35.33
N GLY A 94 32.38 10.45 34.42
CA GLY A 94 33.05 10.64 33.15
C GLY A 94 32.65 9.59 32.11
N ARG A 95 33.58 8.72 31.73
CA ARG A 95 33.36 7.68 30.71
C ARG A 95 33.23 6.31 31.38
N CYS A 96 32.26 5.53 30.93
CA CYS A 96 32.21 4.09 31.18
C CYS A 96 33.23 3.36 30.31
#